data_AF-A0A7W1KV40-F1
#
_entry.id   AF-A0A7W1KV40-F1
#
_cell.length_a   1.000
_cell.length_b   1.000
_cell.length_c   1.000
_cell.angle_alpha   90.00
_cell.angle_beta   90.00
_cell.angle_gamma   90.00
#
_symmetry.space_group_name_H-M   'P 1'
#
loop_
_entity.id
_entity.type
_entity.pdbx_description
1 polymer ?
#
loop_
_entity_poly.entity_id
_entity_poly.type
_entity_poly.pdbx_seq_one_letter_code
_entity_poly.pdbx_strand_id
1 'polypeptide(L)'
;MSTLEYELGKHPGPPELDRVDVDPITMRVLGGAFHAIAKEMSGVLFRMSYSSIIRESEDLGAGVFDAKGRELCESDSTPMHIGSLPWYIRGFMRHLEGKVEEGDVIIHNHPYYGASHTPDIAVAVPIFWEGELVGFAAVTAHVLDVGGSYPGINADAFDVYAEAKIYDGLRWYQGGKLNEDLDKMIFDNVRTESMNRGDMNAMMAACQLGRDRMIRLFQRYGADTVMSAAYNWMDYSENMLREQIRKLPDGEYKAPTGWLDDDARNRGVRLRVETKVIVEGDEITIDLTGSNAEVPTGYNVPYEGSLLVGAYYAIRTILLDEVTFPEHVPQNDGVFRPVKVIAPKGTIYNPTFPRACFSRFCQVQRVVD
;
A
#
# COMPACT_ATOMS: atom_id res chain seq x y z
N MET A 1 -4.88 -0.14 -27.27
CA MET A 1 -5.02 0.88 -26.21
C MET A 1 -6.11 0.39 -25.28
N SER A 2 -5.75 -0.33 -24.21
CA SER A 2 -6.71 -0.67 -23.16
C SER A 2 -7.07 0.60 -22.39
N THR A 3 -8.36 0.86 -22.28
CA THR A 3 -9.00 2.07 -21.76
C THR A 3 -9.30 1.96 -20.26
N LEU A 4 -8.30 1.63 -19.47
CA LEU A 4 -8.33 1.97 -18.05
C LEU A 4 -7.60 3.31 -17.92
N GLU A 5 -8.35 4.42 -17.99
CA GLU A 5 -7.83 5.71 -17.55
C GLU A 5 -7.44 5.56 -16.07
N TYR A 6 -6.13 5.59 -15.80
CA TYR A 6 -5.63 5.58 -14.45
C TYR A 6 -5.91 6.95 -13.81
N GLU A 7 -7.04 7.07 -13.15
CA GLU A 7 -7.40 8.24 -12.37
C GLU A 7 -6.66 8.19 -11.02
N LEU A 8 -5.68 9.07 -10.87
CA LEU A 8 -4.86 9.20 -9.67
C LEU A 8 -5.73 9.35 -8.41
N GLY A 9 -5.54 8.48 -7.43
CA GLY A 9 -6.24 8.55 -6.14
C GLY A 9 -7.69 8.07 -6.18
N LYS A 10 -8.16 7.46 -7.27
CA LYS A 10 -9.52 6.93 -7.35
C LYS A 10 -9.64 5.60 -6.59
N HIS A 11 -10.51 5.59 -5.58
CA HIS A 11 -10.92 4.36 -4.90
C HIS A 11 -11.92 3.57 -5.75
N PRO A 12 -11.91 2.22 -5.69
CA PRO A 12 -12.87 1.36 -6.38
C PRO A 12 -14.29 1.40 -5.77
N GLY A 13 -14.53 2.29 -4.79
CA GLY A 13 -15.81 2.38 -4.07
C GLY A 13 -16.11 1.14 -3.22
N PRO A 14 -17.31 1.07 -2.61
CA PRO A 14 -17.74 -0.10 -1.87
C PRO A 14 -17.92 -1.32 -2.80
N PRO A 15 -17.80 -2.55 -2.26
CA PRO A 15 -18.08 -3.78 -3.01
C PRO A 15 -19.50 -3.81 -3.59
N GLU A 16 -19.61 -4.08 -4.89
CA GLU A 16 -20.87 -4.14 -5.64
C GLU A 16 -21.39 -5.58 -5.86
N LEU A 17 -20.67 -6.60 -5.38
CA LEU A 17 -21.05 -8.00 -5.56
C LEU A 17 -22.29 -8.35 -4.73
N ASP A 18 -23.13 -9.23 -5.27
CA ASP A 18 -24.24 -9.82 -4.54
C ASP A 18 -23.74 -10.49 -3.26
N ARG A 19 -24.38 -10.16 -2.13
CA ARG A 19 -24.00 -10.67 -0.82
C ARG A 19 -24.99 -11.72 -0.35
N VAL A 20 -24.47 -12.72 0.34
CA VAL A 20 -25.28 -13.64 1.13
C VAL A 20 -25.36 -13.15 2.57
N ASP A 21 -26.45 -13.52 3.25
CA ASP A 21 -26.57 -13.23 4.68
C ASP A 21 -25.52 -14.04 5.47
N VAL A 22 -24.77 -13.36 6.33
CA VAL A 22 -23.73 -13.97 7.16
C VAL A 22 -24.05 -13.64 8.60
N ASP A 23 -24.31 -14.68 9.40
CA ASP A 23 -24.64 -14.47 10.81
C ASP A 23 -23.44 -13.85 11.58
N PRO A 24 -23.71 -13.09 12.66
CA PRO A 24 -22.65 -12.38 13.38
C PRO A 24 -21.54 -13.27 13.95
N ILE A 25 -21.82 -14.54 14.27
CA ILE A 25 -20.82 -15.47 14.80
C ILE A 25 -19.87 -15.85 13.67
N THR A 26 -20.41 -16.26 12.52
CA THR A 26 -19.61 -16.60 11.33
C THR A 26 -18.79 -15.41 10.86
N MET A 27 -19.37 -14.21 10.83
CA MET A 27 -18.65 -12.98 10.49
C MET A 27 -17.44 -12.76 11.41
N ARG A 28 -17.60 -12.90 12.73
CA ARG A 28 -16.50 -12.74 13.70
C ARG A 28 -15.43 -13.82 13.55
N VAL A 29 -15.81 -15.07 13.28
CA VAL A 29 -14.87 -16.17 13.03
C VAL A 29 -14.04 -15.90 11.78
N LEU A 30 -14.67 -15.47 10.69
CA LEU A 30 -13.98 -15.14 9.44
C LEU A 30 -13.09 -13.91 9.59
N GLY A 31 -13.53 -12.88 10.32
CA GLY A 31 -12.68 -11.72 10.65
C GLY A 31 -11.40 -12.12 11.38
N GLY A 32 -11.52 -12.96 12.42
CA GLY A 32 -10.37 -13.52 13.12
C GLY A 32 -9.48 -14.38 12.21
N ALA A 33 -10.06 -15.10 11.26
CA ALA A 33 -9.31 -15.88 10.28
C ALA A 33 -8.53 -14.99 9.31
N PHE A 34 -9.12 -13.92 8.76
CA PHE A 34 -8.42 -12.98 7.88
C PHE A 34 -7.23 -12.32 8.59
N HIS A 35 -7.44 -11.86 9.82
CA HIS A 35 -6.37 -11.29 10.63
C HIS A 35 -5.26 -12.31 10.93
N ALA A 36 -5.62 -13.56 11.26
CA ALA A 36 -4.64 -14.62 11.45
C ALA A 36 -3.84 -14.90 10.16
N ILE A 37 -4.48 -14.87 8.99
CA ILE A 37 -3.80 -15.04 7.71
C ILE A 37 -2.77 -13.93 7.49
N ALA A 38 -3.17 -12.67 7.62
CA ALA A 38 -2.27 -11.54 7.43
C ALA A 38 -1.07 -11.58 8.39
N LYS A 39 -1.32 -11.91 9.67
CA LYS A 39 -0.27 -12.07 10.69
C LYS A 39 0.65 -13.27 10.43
N GLU A 40 0.13 -14.37 9.90
CA GLU A 40 0.95 -15.51 9.50
C GLU A 40 1.84 -15.16 8.30
N MET A 41 1.30 -14.43 7.31
CA MET A 41 2.04 -13.94 6.15
C MET A 41 3.21 -13.03 6.57
N SER A 42 2.94 -12.01 7.40
CA SER A 42 4.00 -11.13 7.91
C SER A 42 5.04 -11.89 8.72
N GLY A 43 4.62 -12.85 9.54
CA GLY A 43 5.52 -13.70 10.31
C GLY A 43 6.42 -14.59 9.45
N VAL A 44 5.93 -15.11 8.32
CA VAL A 44 6.75 -15.84 7.34
C VAL A 44 7.78 -14.91 6.73
N LEU A 45 7.36 -13.74 6.24
CA LEU A 45 8.24 -12.76 5.64
C LEU A 45 9.35 -12.35 6.60
N PHE A 46 9.00 -11.95 7.83
CA PHE A 46 9.94 -11.56 8.87
C PHE A 46 10.98 -12.67 9.17
N ARG A 47 10.54 -13.91 9.37
CA ARG A 47 11.44 -15.00 9.78
C ARG A 47 12.34 -15.50 8.65
N MET A 48 11.85 -15.48 7.41
CA MET A 48 12.56 -16.01 6.24
C MET A 48 13.43 -14.97 5.53
N SER A 49 13.20 -13.68 5.77
CA SER A 49 14.02 -12.62 5.17
C SER A 49 15.46 -12.64 5.66
N TYR A 50 16.34 -12.06 4.86
CA TYR A 50 17.79 -12.06 4.98
C TYR A 50 18.32 -10.68 5.37
N SER A 51 17.73 -9.60 4.83
CA SER A 51 18.20 -8.24 5.13
C SER A 51 17.80 -7.78 6.53
N SER A 52 18.63 -6.93 7.14
CA SER A 52 18.32 -6.31 8.44
C SER A 52 17.12 -5.36 8.37
N ILE A 53 16.83 -4.80 7.21
CA ILE A 53 15.66 -3.92 7.02
C ILE A 53 14.37 -4.67 7.36
N ILE A 54 14.20 -5.88 6.81
CA ILE A 54 13.01 -6.68 7.11
C ILE A 54 13.13 -7.38 8.47
N ARG A 55 14.30 -7.96 8.80
CA ARG A 55 14.49 -8.78 10.00
C ARG A 55 14.58 -8.00 11.32
N GLU A 56 15.03 -6.75 11.28
CA GLU A 56 15.30 -5.96 12.48
C GLU A 56 14.44 -4.70 12.53
N SER A 57 14.15 -4.08 11.39
CA SER A 57 13.33 -2.85 11.32
C SER A 57 11.86 -3.13 11.00
N GLU A 58 11.50 -4.36 10.63
CA GLU A 58 10.13 -4.78 10.29
C GLU A 58 9.46 -3.91 9.22
N ASP A 59 10.25 -3.38 8.27
CA ASP A 59 9.75 -2.54 7.17
C ASP A 59 9.10 -3.41 6.08
N LEU A 60 7.91 -3.91 6.41
CA LEU A 60 7.11 -4.83 5.62
C LEU A 60 5.62 -4.55 5.77
N GLY A 61 4.81 -5.04 4.84
CA GLY A 61 3.36 -5.12 4.90
C GLY A 61 2.89 -6.42 4.26
N ALA A 62 1.83 -7.04 4.78
CA ALA A 62 1.32 -8.30 4.26
C ALA A 62 -0.19 -8.42 4.44
N GLY A 63 -0.92 -8.76 3.38
CA GLY A 63 -2.37 -8.80 3.44
C GLY A 63 -3.04 -9.62 2.34
N VAL A 64 -4.36 -9.66 2.42
CA VAL A 64 -5.25 -10.29 1.46
C VAL A 64 -6.25 -9.27 0.91
N PHE A 65 -6.49 -9.34 -0.38
CA PHE A 65 -7.20 -8.32 -1.16
C PHE A 65 -8.23 -8.96 -2.07
N ASP A 66 -9.30 -8.24 -2.40
CA ASP A 66 -10.26 -8.68 -3.44
C ASP A 66 -9.70 -8.48 -4.86
N ALA A 67 -10.43 -8.97 -5.87
CA ALA A 67 -10.03 -8.87 -7.28
C ALA A 67 -9.91 -7.43 -7.82
N LYS A 68 -10.46 -6.44 -7.11
CA LYS A 68 -10.35 -5.01 -7.43
C LYS A 68 -9.23 -4.32 -6.63
N GLY A 69 -8.49 -5.08 -5.82
CA GLY A 69 -7.42 -4.56 -4.97
C GLY A 69 -7.92 -3.83 -3.73
N ARG A 70 -9.14 -4.13 -3.25
CA ARG A 70 -9.60 -3.67 -1.93
C ARG A 70 -8.98 -4.53 -0.85
N GLU A 71 -8.42 -3.91 0.16
CA GLU A 71 -7.88 -4.59 1.34
C GLU A 71 -8.98 -5.28 2.13
N LEU A 72 -8.92 -6.62 2.21
CA LEU A 72 -9.79 -7.38 3.11
C LEU A 72 -9.24 -7.33 4.54
N CYS A 73 -7.92 -7.51 4.66
CA CYS A 73 -7.17 -7.42 5.89
C CYS A 73 -5.66 -7.35 5.61
N GLU A 74 -4.95 -6.50 6.35
CA GLU A 74 -3.49 -6.41 6.35
C GLU A 74 -2.93 -6.67 7.76
N SER A 75 -1.64 -7.02 7.85
CA SER A 75 -0.92 -7.25 9.10
C SER A 75 -0.61 -5.94 9.80
N ASP A 76 -0.59 -5.97 11.14
CA ASP A 76 -0.12 -4.84 11.95
C ASP A 76 1.41 -4.72 11.82
N SER A 77 1.87 -3.93 10.87
CA SER A 77 3.29 -3.69 10.58
C SER A 77 3.59 -2.19 10.49
N THR A 78 4.72 -1.79 9.90
CA THR A 78 5.13 -0.39 9.83
C THR A 78 4.01 0.52 9.31
N PRO A 79 3.63 1.60 10.04
CA PRO A 79 2.49 2.44 9.70
C PRO A 79 2.49 3.01 8.27
N MET A 80 3.67 3.16 7.67
CA MET A 80 3.83 3.67 6.31
C MET A 80 3.57 2.65 5.20
N HIS A 81 3.34 1.38 5.53
CA HIS A 81 2.92 0.34 4.58
C HIS A 81 1.41 0.06 4.64
N ILE A 82 0.78 0.37 5.77
CA ILE A 82 -0.64 0.09 6.02
C ILE A 82 -1.52 0.86 5.02
N GLY A 83 -2.20 0.14 4.12
CA GLY A 83 -3.02 0.75 3.07
C GLY A 83 -2.26 1.19 1.81
N SER A 84 -0.97 0.83 1.71
CA SER A 84 -0.18 1.05 0.50
C SER A 84 -0.48 -0.02 -0.57
N LEU A 85 -0.50 -1.30 -0.19
CA LEU A 85 -0.69 -2.46 -1.08
C LEU A 85 -1.95 -2.39 -1.99
N PRO A 86 -3.11 -1.85 -1.56
CA PRO A 86 -4.24 -1.60 -2.45
C PRO A 86 -3.85 -0.81 -3.70
N TRP A 87 -2.99 0.21 -3.55
CA TRP A 87 -2.51 1.03 -4.65
C TRP A 87 -1.53 0.28 -5.55
N TYR A 88 -0.65 -0.56 -5.00
CA TYR A 88 0.26 -1.39 -5.79
C TYR A 88 -0.54 -2.36 -6.68
N ILE A 89 -1.59 -2.98 -6.12
CA ILE A 89 -2.46 -3.90 -6.85
C ILE A 89 -3.18 -3.18 -7.99
N ARG A 90 -3.80 -2.03 -7.71
CA ARG A 90 -4.43 -1.22 -8.76
C ARG A 90 -3.42 -0.77 -9.83
N GLY A 91 -2.22 -0.41 -9.40
CA GLY A 91 -1.08 -0.06 -10.23
C GLY A 91 -0.71 -1.14 -11.25
N PHE A 92 -0.38 -2.35 -10.76
CA PHE A 92 -0.02 -3.43 -11.66
C PHE A 92 -1.22 -3.95 -12.47
N MET A 93 -2.44 -3.92 -11.93
CA MET A 93 -3.64 -4.36 -12.68
C MET A 93 -3.94 -3.46 -13.87
N ARG A 94 -3.64 -2.15 -13.76
CA ARG A 94 -3.66 -1.22 -14.89
C ARG A 94 -2.67 -1.64 -15.97
N HIS A 95 -1.43 -1.97 -15.60
CA HIS A 95 -0.41 -2.42 -16.56
C HIS A 95 -0.82 -3.72 -17.25
N LEU A 96 -1.28 -4.69 -16.45
CA LEU A 96 -1.64 -6.03 -16.92
C LEU A 96 -2.97 -6.05 -17.66
N GLU A 97 -3.72 -4.94 -17.69
CA GLU A 97 -5.05 -4.84 -18.29
C GLU A 97 -6.01 -5.91 -17.74
N GLY A 98 -5.87 -6.26 -16.46
CA GLY A 98 -6.62 -7.34 -15.81
C GLY A 98 -6.24 -8.76 -16.24
N LYS A 99 -5.23 -8.95 -17.10
CA LYS A 99 -4.78 -10.27 -17.56
C LYS A 99 -3.87 -10.88 -16.51
N VAL A 100 -4.42 -11.71 -15.63
CA VAL A 100 -3.69 -12.45 -14.62
C VAL A 100 -4.12 -13.91 -14.69
N GLU A 101 -3.17 -14.82 -14.52
CA GLU A 101 -3.40 -16.27 -14.57
C GLU A 101 -3.03 -16.94 -13.24
N GLU A 102 -3.65 -18.09 -12.96
CA GLU A 102 -3.29 -18.89 -11.80
C GLU A 102 -1.81 -19.32 -11.89
N GLY A 103 -1.07 -19.16 -10.79
CA GLY A 103 0.37 -19.45 -10.74
C GLY A 103 1.26 -18.29 -11.16
N ASP A 104 0.70 -17.13 -11.53
CA ASP A 104 1.49 -15.91 -11.68
C ASP A 104 2.09 -15.46 -10.33
N VAL A 105 3.27 -14.84 -10.38
CA VAL A 105 3.85 -14.08 -9.26
C VAL A 105 4.22 -12.71 -9.82
N ILE A 106 3.54 -11.67 -9.35
CA ILE A 106 3.63 -10.32 -9.89
C ILE A 106 4.55 -9.49 -8.99
N ILE A 107 5.43 -8.69 -9.59
CA ILE A 107 6.28 -7.72 -8.90
C ILE A 107 6.01 -6.29 -9.36
N HIS A 108 6.01 -5.35 -8.43
CA HIS A 108 5.70 -3.94 -8.70
C HIS A 108 6.39 -2.99 -7.70
N ASN A 109 6.95 -1.88 -8.16
CA ASN A 109 7.51 -0.81 -7.31
C ASN A 109 7.40 0.59 -7.94
N HIS A 110 6.50 0.79 -8.92
CA HIS A 110 6.45 2.04 -9.68
C HIS A 110 5.75 3.16 -8.87
N PRO A 111 6.45 4.24 -8.46
CA PRO A 111 5.89 5.21 -7.50
C PRO A 111 4.71 6.01 -8.05
N TYR A 112 4.71 6.28 -9.35
CA TYR A 112 3.60 6.97 -10.02
C TYR A 112 2.38 6.09 -10.28
N TYR A 113 2.48 4.79 -9.98
CA TYR A 113 1.42 3.81 -10.18
C TYR A 113 1.15 3.06 -8.87
N GLY A 114 1.17 3.77 -7.75
CA GLY A 114 0.71 3.26 -6.47
C GLY A 114 1.79 2.79 -5.50
N ALA A 115 3.04 2.59 -5.93
CA ALA A 115 4.10 2.23 -4.99
C ALA A 115 4.49 3.40 -4.06
N SER A 116 4.92 3.09 -2.84
CA SER A 116 5.34 4.08 -1.85
C SER A 116 6.63 4.80 -2.23
N HIS A 117 7.59 4.07 -2.79
CA HIS A 117 8.80 4.52 -3.46
C HIS A 117 9.49 3.29 -4.06
N THR A 118 10.58 3.48 -4.78
CA THR A 118 11.17 2.39 -5.57
C THR A 118 11.83 1.25 -4.78
N PRO A 119 12.40 1.44 -3.58
CA PRO A 119 12.92 0.33 -2.78
C PRO A 119 11.85 -0.61 -2.23
N ASP A 120 10.64 -0.12 -2.03
CA ASP A 120 9.52 -0.93 -1.54
C ASP A 120 8.94 -1.72 -2.72
N ILE A 121 9.30 -2.99 -2.81
CA ILE A 121 8.79 -3.90 -3.83
C ILE A 121 7.55 -4.58 -3.27
N ALA A 122 6.47 -4.62 -4.04
CA ALA A 122 5.38 -5.55 -3.81
C ALA A 122 5.61 -6.85 -4.58
N VAL A 123 5.30 -7.96 -3.92
CA VAL A 123 5.07 -9.27 -4.54
C VAL A 123 3.61 -9.62 -4.32
N ALA A 124 2.91 -10.04 -5.38
CA ALA A 124 1.51 -10.46 -5.31
C ALA A 124 1.31 -11.80 -6.00
N VAL A 125 0.50 -12.66 -5.38
CA VAL A 125 0.06 -13.94 -5.93
C VAL A 125 -1.46 -13.90 -6.08
N PRO A 126 -2.01 -14.14 -7.28
CA PRO A 126 -3.45 -14.18 -7.47
C PRO A 126 -4.07 -15.39 -6.77
N ILE A 127 -5.29 -15.20 -6.29
CA ILE A 127 -6.11 -16.22 -5.66
C ILE A 127 -7.24 -16.53 -6.64
N PHE A 128 -7.26 -17.77 -7.13
CA PHE A 128 -8.33 -18.28 -7.98
C PHE A 128 -9.24 -19.22 -7.19
N TRP A 129 -10.54 -19.16 -7.48
CA TRP A 129 -11.54 -20.10 -6.98
C TRP A 129 -12.46 -20.50 -8.14
N GLU A 130 -12.57 -21.80 -8.41
CA GLU A 130 -13.40 -22.33 -9.51
C GLU A 130 -13.12 -21.72 -10.89
N GLY A 131 -11.85 -21.35 -11.15
CA GLY A 131 -11.40 -20.76 -12.42
C GLY A 131 -11.53 -19.24 -12.50
N GLU A 132 -12.09 -18.60 -11.47
CA GLU A 132 -12.27 -17.14 -11.42
C GLU A 132 -11.27 -16.48 -10.46
N LEU A 133 -10.77 -15.30 -10.84
CA LEU A 133 -9.94 -14.48 -9.97
C LEU A 133 -10.81 -13.87 -8.86
N VAL A 134 -10.56 -14.28 -7.61
CA VAL A 134 -11.30 -13.77 -6.45
C VAL A 134 -10.52 -12.72 -5.66
N GLY A 135 -9.20 -12.70 -5.79
CA GLY A 135 -8.37 -11.76 -5.06
C GLY A 135 -6.88 -11.96 -5.20
N PHE A 136 -6.12 -11.34 -4.30
CA PHE A 136 -4.67 -11.43 -4.22
C PHE A 136 -4.22 -11.65 -2.78
N ALA A 137 -3.18 -12.44 -2.60
CA ALA A 137 -2.32 -12.35 -1.42
C ALA A 137 -1.09 -11.53 -1.83
N ALA A 138 -0.83 -10.44 -1.13
CA ALA A 138 0.26 -9.53 -1.49
C ALA A 138 1.04 -9.11 -0.25
N VAL A 139 2.32 -8.84 -0.47
CA VAL A 139 3.24 -8.29 0.52
C VAL A 139 4.07 -7.19 -0.11
N THR A 140 4.45 -6.21 0.69
CA THR A 140 5.44 -5.20 0.34
C THR A 140 6.58 -5.26 1.34
N ALA A 141 7.80 -5.01 0.89
CA ALA A 141 8.95 -4.88 1.78
C ALA A 141 10.02 -4.00 1.14
N HIS A 142 10.76 -3.29 1.99
CA HIS A 142 11.89 -2.49 1.57
C HIS A 142 13.11 -3.39 1.31
N VAL A 143 13.46 -3.59 0.04
CA VAL A 143 14.68 -4.34 -0.30
C VAL A 143 15.91 -3.45 -0.23
N LEU A 144 17.06 -4.05 0.08
CA LEU A 144 18.26 -3.29 0.43
C LEU A 144 18.88 -2.49 -0.72
N ASP A 145 18.75 -2.98 -1.95
CA ASP A 145 19.24 -2.33 -3.16
C ASP A 145 18.29 -2.56 -4.34
N VAL A 146 18.13 -1.56 -5.19
CA VAL A 146 17.26 -1.63 -6.38
C VAL A 146 18.00 -1.24 -7.67
N GLY A 147 19.33 -1.35 -7.66
CA GLY A 147 20.16 -1.08 -8.84
C GLY A 147 20.23 0.39 -9.23
N GLY A 148 19.95 1.30 -8.31
CA GLY A 148 20.01 2.74 -8.52
C GLY A 148 21.43 3.29 -8.66
N SER A 149 21.53 4.58 -9.00
CA SER A 149 22.81 5.31 -9.19
C SER A 149 23.72 5.36 -7.97
N TYR A 150 23.19 5.14 -6.76
CA TYR A 150 23.90 5.23 -5.50
C TYR A 150 23.60 3.99 -4.62
N PRO A 151 24.55 3.51 -3.80
CA PRO A 151 24.28 2.45 -2.83
C PRO A 151 23.42 2.98 -1.68
N GLY A 152 22.15 2.58 -1.63
CA GLY A 152 21.17 3.01 -0.63
C GLY A 152 20.44 4.29 -1.02
N ILE A 153 20.03 5.08 -0.02
CA ILE A 153 19.21 6.28 -0.24
C ILE A 153 19.96 7.35 -1.05
N ASN A 154 19.44 7.67 -2.23
CA ASN A 154 19.89 8.82 -3.01
C ASN A 154 18.86 9.95 -2.96
N ALA A 155 18.99 10.82 -1.95
CA ALA A 155 18.15 12.01 -1.87
C ALA A 155 18.41 12.99 -3.02
N ASP A 156 19.56 12.92 -3.68
CA ASP A 156 19.95 13.81 -4.78
C ASP A 156 19.60 13.24 -6.17
N ALA A 157 18.90 12.11 -6.25
CA ALA A 157 18.46 11.53 -7.52
C ALA A 157 17.57 12.54 -8.29
N PHE A 158 17.88 12.82 -9.54
CA PHE A 158 17.15 13.85 -10.31
C PHE A 158 15.80 13.33 -10.84
N ASP A 159 15.76 12.07 -11.23
CA ASP A 159 14.59 11.40 -11.78
C ASP A 159 14.46 9.96 -11.25
N VAL A 160 13.28 9.39 -11.46
CA VAL A 160 12.92 8.03 -11.02
C VAL A 160 13.80 6.94 -11.66
N TYR A 161 14.46 7.24 -12.80
CA TYR A 161 15.34 6.28 -13.47
C TYR A 161 16.73 6.24 -12.84
N ALA A 162 17.19 7.36 -12.30
CA ALA A 162 18.43 7.44 -11.54
C ALA A 162 18.32 6.75 -10.16
N GLU A 163 17.10 6.66 -9.61
CA GLU A 163 16.88 6.17 -8.25
C GLU A 163 16.74 4.65 -8.17
N ALA A 164 16.18 3.99 -9.19
CA ALA A 164 16.01 2.54 -9.19
C ALA A 164 15.64 1.94 -10.56
N LYS A 165 15.71 0.61 -10.62
CA LYS A 165 14.94 -0.17 -11.59
C LYS A 165 13.46 -0.13 -11.25
N ILE A 166 12.66 0.12 -12.29
CA ILE A 166 11.21 0.20 -12.19
C ILE A 166 10.57 -1.10 -12.69
N TYR A 167 9.80 -1.72 -11.80
CA TYR A 167 8.95 -2.88 -12.04
C TYR A 167 7.51 -2.39 -12.11
N ASP A 168 6.93 -2.44 -13.31
CA ASP A 168 5.57 -2.01 -13.58
C ASP A 168 4.67 -3.23 -13.82
N GLY A 169 4.41 -4.01 -12.76
CA GLY A 169 3.52 -5.17 -12.85
C GLY A 169 4.09 -6.32 -13.68
N LEU A 170 5.36 -6.68 -13.44
CA LEU A 170 6.03 -7.74 -14.18
C LEU A 170 5.69 -9.12 -13.59
N ARG A 171 5.59 -10.14 -14.45
CA ARG A 171 5.40 -11.54 -14.03
C ARG A 171 6.76 -12.19 -13.79
N TRP A 172 7.17 -12.29 -12.52
CA TRP A 172 8.35 -13.04 -12.11
C TRP A 172 8.15 -14.54 -12.31
N TYR A 173 6.94 -15.02 -12.05
CA TYR A 173 6.46 -16.32 -12.53
C TYR A 173 5.24 -16.08 -13.42
N GLN A 174 5.17 -16.81 -14.52
CA GLN A 174 4.02 -16.82 -15.42
C GLN A 174 3.44 -18.24 -15.49
N GLY A 175 2.19 -18.42 -15.06
CA GLY A 175 1.53 -19.74 -15.04
C GLY A 175 2.35 -20.80 -14.27
N GLY A 176 2.97 -20.41 -13.16
CA GLY A 176 3.80 -21.28 -12.33
C GLY A 176 5.22 -21.54 -12.85
N LYS A 177 5.64 -20.92 -13.96
CA LYS A 177 7.00 -21.04 -14.50
C LYS A 177 7.80 -19.78 -14.24
N LEU A 178 9.02 -19.95 -13.72
CA LEU A 178 9.95 -18.84 -13.51
C LEU A 178 10.29 -18.17 -14.83
N ASN A 179 10.21 -16.84 -14.87
CA ASN A 179 10.77 -16.04 -15.94
C ASN A 179 12.27 -15.85 -15.69
N GLU A 180 13.08 -16.76 -16.23
CA GLU A 180 14.52 -16.81 -15.97
C GLU A 180 15.29 -15.57 -16.45
N ASP A 181 14.81 -14.87 -17.48
CA ASP A 181 15.45 -13.67 -18.00
C ASP A 181 15.15 -12.47 -17.10
N LEU A 182 13.90 -12.35 -16.63
CA LEU A 182 13.53 -11.33 -15.66
C LEU A 182 14.24 -11.55 -14.31
N ASP A 183 14.33 -12.80 -13.86
CA ASP A 183 15.06 -13.16 -12.65
C ASP A 183 16.52 -12.65 -12.72
N LYS A 184 17.25 -12.99 -13.79
CA LYS A 184 18.61 -12.49 -14.02
C LYS A 184 18.65 -10.96 -14.12
N MET A 185 17.69 -10.34 -14.81
CA MET A 185 17.64 -8.87 -14.95
C MET A 185 17.52 -8.15 -13.60
N ILE A 186 16.76 -8.73 -12.66
CA ILE A 186 16.61 -8.19 -11.31
C ILE A 186 17.90 -8.42 -10.53
N PHE A 187 18.33 -9.67 -10.40
CA PHE A 187 19.35 -10.08 -9.43
C PHE A 187 20.79 -9.82 -9.88
N ASP A 188 21.09 -9.84 -11.18
CA ASP A 188 22.45 -9.54 -11.69
C ASP A 188 22.78 -8.04 -11.67
N ASN A 189 21.82 -7.20 -11.28
CA ASN A 189 21.92 -5.75 -11.36
C ASN A 189 21.56 -5.06 -10.05
N VAL A 190 21.71 -5.76 -8.94
CA VAL A 190 21.65 -5.20 -7.60
C VAL A 190 22.97 -5.47 -6.87
N ARG A 191 23.32 -4.61 -5.92
CA ARG A 191 24.56 -4.74 -5.14
C ARG A 191 24.48 -5.86 -4.10
N THR A 192 23.27 -6.22 -3.67
CA THR A 192 22.98 -7.11 -2.55
C THR A 192 22.17 -8.32 -3.00
N GLU A 193 22.63 -8.96 -4.07
CA GLU A 193 21.92 -10.06 -4.76
C GLU A 193 21.39 -11.14 -3.81
N SER A 194 22.24 -11.68 -2.93
CA SER A 194 21.86 -12.81 -2.07
C SER A 194 20.81 -12.43 -1.02
N MET A 195 20.87 -11.19 -0.51
CA MET A 195 19.87 -10.65 0.41
C MET A 195 18.56 -10.37 -0.33
N ASN A 196 18.62 -9.67 -1.46
CA ASN A 196 17.44 -9.37 -2.27
C ASN A 196 16.72 -10.64 -2.74
N ARG A 197 17.46 -11.65 -3.20
CA ARG A 197 16.88 -12.92 -3.62
C ARG A 197 16.26 -13.66 -2.44
N GLY A 198 16.91 -13.66 -1.28
CA GLY A 198 16.36 -14.22 -0.05
C GLY A 198 15.04 -13.55 0.34
N ASP A 199 15.04 -12.21 0.39
CA ASP A 199 13.88 -11.39 0.75
C ASP A 199 12.72 -11.59 -0.24
N MET A 200 12.95 -11.49 -1.55
CA MET A 200 11.89 -11.68 -2.56
C MET A 200 11.32 -13.10 -2.57
N ASN A 201 12.13 -14.12 -2.28
CA ASN A 201 11.62 -15.49 -2.09
C ASN A 201 10.79 -15.62 -0.81
N ALA A 202 11.20 -14.96 0.29
CA ALA A 202 10.41 -14.91 1.51
C ALA A 202 9.05 -14.22 1.27
N MET A 203 9.03 -13.15 0.49
CA MET A 203 7.82 -12.45 0.07
C MET A 203 6.88 -13.34 -0.76
N MET A 204 7.42 -14.07 -1.73
CA MET A 204 6.65 -15.05 -2.52
C MET A 204 6.07 -16.15 -1.62
N ALA A 205 6.87 -16.70 -0.69
CA ALA A 205 6.41 -17.74 0.24
C ALA A 205 5.28 -17.24 1.15
N ALA A 206 5.36 -16.00 1.64
CA ALA A 206 4.30 -15.36 2.40
C ALA A 206 3.01 -15.24 1.58
N CYS A 207 3.09 -14.78 0.32
CA CYS A 207 1.93 -14.68 -0.57
C CYS A 207 1.29 -16.06 -0.85
N GLN A 208 2.10 -17.09 -1.10
CA GLN A 208 1.61 -18.46 -1.31
C GLN A 208 0.87 -18.99 -0.07
N LEU A 209 1.39 -18.73 1.13
CA LEU A 209 0.69 -19.07 2.37
C LEU A 209 -0.67 -18.37 2.47
N GLY A 210 -0.73 -17.07 2.17
CA GLY A 210 -1.96 -16.28 2.16
C GLY A 210 -3.01 -16.86 1.22
N ARG A 211 -2.61 -17.12 -0.04
CA ARG A 211 -3.46 -17.79 -1.05
C ARG A 211 -4.01 -19.12 -0.52
N ASP A 212 -3.15 -19.99 -0.01
CA ASP A 212 -3.55 -21.33 0.44
C ASP A 212 -4.49 -21.28 1.65
N ARG A 213 -4.32 -20.29 2.54
CA ARG A 213 -5.24 -20.07 3.66
C ARG A 213 -6.61 -19.58 3.19
N MET A 214 -6.65 -18.64 2.24
CA MET A 214 -7.91 -18.17 1.66
C MET A 214 -8.66 -19.30 0.95
N ILE A 215 -7.97 -20.10 0.14
CA ILE A 215 -8.55 -21.28 -0.51
C ILE A 215 -9.18 -22.24 0.51
N ARG A 216 -8.52 -22.48 1.66
CA ARG A 216 -9.09 -23.31 2.74
C ARG A 216 -10.35 -22.69 3.37
N LEU A 217 -10.44 -21.37 3.47
CA LEU A 217 -11.67 -20.72 3.93
C LEU A 217 -12.81 -20.92 2.92
N PHE A 218 -12.53 -20.75 1.62
CA PHE A 218 -13.51 -20.99 0.57
C PHE A 218 -13.99 -22.44 0.55
N GLN A 219 -13.10 -23.42 0.70
CA GLN A 219 -13.46 -24.85 0.81
C GLN A 219 -14.38 -25.14 2.00
N ARG A 220 -14.22 -24.42 3.11
CA ARG A 220 -14.94 -24.70 4.35
C ARG A 220 -16.27 -23.97 4.46
N TYR A 221 -16.32 -22.71 4.02
CA TYR A 221 -17.47 -21.81 4.22
C TYR A 221 -18.16 -21.39 2.92
N GLY A 222 -17.58 -21.69 1.76
CA GLY A 222 -18.01 -21.19 0.45
C GLY A 222 -17.46 -19.78 0.17
N ALA A 223 -17.15 -19.49 -1.09
CA ALA A 223 -16.61 -18.20 -1.50
C ALA A 223 -17.56 -17.03 -1.18
N ASP A 224 -18.86 -17.19 -1.47
CA ASP A 224 -19.87 -16.15 -1.23
C ASP A 224 -19.94 -15.72 0.24
N THR A 225 -19.95 -16.69 1.17
CA THR A 225 -19.95 -16.43 2.62
C THR A 225 -18.69 -15.71 3.06
N VAL A 226 -17.52 -16.17 2.57
CA VAL A 226 -16.22 -15.60 2.95
C VAL A 226 -16.11 -14.16 2.45
N MET A 227 -16.43 -13.91 1.19
CA MET A 227 -16.35 -12.56 0.61
C MET A 227 -17.41 -11.63 1.20
N SER A 228 -18.63 -12.10 1.43
CA SER A 228 -19.67 -11.32 2.11
C SER A 228 -19.25 -10.92 3.53
N ALA A 229 -18.62 -11.82 4.28
CA ALA A 229 -18.07 -11.50 5.60
C ALA A 229 -16.97 -10.43 5.53
N ALA A 230 -16.06 -10.53 4.56
CA ALA A 230 -14.99 -9.54 4.38
C ALA A 230 -15.58 -8.15 4.04
N TYR A 231 -16.60 -8.09 3.18
CA TYR A 231 -17.27 -6.85 2.83
C TYR A 231 -18.07 -6.25 3.99
N ASN A 232 -18.74 -7.09 4.79
CA ASN A 232 -19.42 -6.63 6.00
C ASN A 232 -18.41 -6.06 7.02
N TRP A 233 -17.19 -6.61 7.10
CA TRP A 233 -16.12 -6.07 7.94
C TRP A 233 -15.58 -4.74 7.43
N MET A 234 -15.51 -4.54 6.11
CA MET A 234 -15.17 -3.22 5.56
C MET A 234 -16.24 -2.19 5.91
N ASP A 235 -17.52 -2.53 5.75
CA ASP A 235 -18.61 -1.60 6.04
C ASP A 235 -18.68 -1.29 7.54
N TYR A 236 -18.41 -2.28 8.41
CA TYR A 236 -18.22 -2.05 9.84
C TYR A 236 -17.09 -1.05 10.10
N SER A 237 -15.90 -1.26 9.54
CA SER A 237 -14.75 -0.36 9.76
C SER A 237 -15.01 1.05 9.25
N GLU A 238 -15.67 1.20 8.10
CA GLU A 238 -16.10 2.50 7.58
C GLU A 238 -17.06 3.21 8.54
N ASN A 239 -18.10 2.51 9.00
CA ASN A 239 -19.10 3.07 9.92
C ASN A 239 -18.47 3.52 11.24
N MET A 240 -17.56 2.73 11.79
CA MET A 240 -16.86 3.05 13.04
C MET A 240 -16.04 4.34 12.91
N LEU A 241 -15.32 4.53 11.79
CA LEU A 241 -14.57 5.76 11.55
C LEU A 241 -15.51 6.96 11.34
N ARG A 242 -16.54 6.81 10.50
CA ARG A 242 -17.55 7.85 10.25
C ARG A 242 -18.26 8.28 11.54
N GLU A 243 -18.51 7.36 12.47
CA GLU A 243 -19.05 7.68 13.79
C GLU A 243 -18.12 8.55 14.64
N GLN A 244 -16.80 8.37 14.57
CA GLN A 244 -15.87 9.24 15.27
C GLN A 244 -15.76 10.61 14.59
N ILE A 245 -15.76 10.64 13.25
CA ILE A 245 -15.72 11.89 12.48
C ILE A 245 -16.93 12.77 12.84
N ARG A 246 -18.14 12.20 12.92
CA ARG A 246 -19.37 12.93 13.30
C ARG A 246 -19.34 13.59 14.67
N LYS A 247 -18.40 13.21 15.55
CA LYS A 247 -18.24 13.84 16.87
C LYS A 247 -17.41 15.12 16.81
N LEU A 248 -16.64 15.31 15.73
CA LEU A 248 -15.88 16.52 15.50
C LEU A 248 -16.83 17.62 15.02
N PRO A 249 -16.62 18.88 15.42
CA PRO A 249 -17.35 20.00 14.83
C PRO A 249 -17.00 20.14 13.34
N ASP A 250 -18.00 20.35 12.50
CA ASP A 250 -17.76 20.74 11.10
C ASP A 250 -16.97 22.05 11.03
N GLY A 251 -16.01 22.10 10.11
CA GLY A 251 -15.21 23.31 9.92
C GLY A 251 -13.85 23.06 9.26
N GLU A 252 -13.13 24.16 9.06
CA GLU A 252 -11.77 24.17 8.54
C GLU A 252 -10.75 24.41 9.67
N TYR A 253 -9.82 23.49 9.81
CA TYR A 253 -8.75 23.51 10.80
C TYR A 253 -7.42 23.68 10.10
N LYS A 254 -6.78 24.84 10.27
CA LYS A 254 -5.49 25.14 9.63
C LYS A 254 -4.34 24.94 10.62
N ALA A 255 -3.38 24.11 10.24
CA ALA A 255 -2.12 23.97 10.97
C ALA A 255 -1.21 25.19 10.72
N PRO A 256 -0.32 25.56 11.67
CA PRO A 256 0.76 26.48 11.40
C PRO A 256 1.60 26.01 10.20
N THR A 257 2.14 26.93 9.40
CA THR A 257 3.00 26.56 8.28
C THR A 257 4.20 25.73 8.75
N GLY A 258 4.28 24.50 8.26
CA GLY A 258 5.39 23.59 8.47
C GLY A 258 6.54 23.86 7.50
N TRP A 259 7.74 23.39 7.87
CA TRP A 259 8.94 23.52 7.04
C TRP A 259 9.78 22.25 7.13
N LEU A 260 10.35 21.85 6.00
CA LEU A 260 11.48 20.92 5.91
C LEU A 260 12.75 21.75 5.69
N ASP A 261 13.90 21.25 6.15
CA ASP A 261 15.15 22.05 6.16
C ASP A 261 15.74 22.29 4.77
N ASP A 262 15.81 21.27 3.91
CA ASP A 262 16.21 21.36 2.50
C ASP A 262 15.84 20.07 1.71
N ASP A 263 16.18 20.03 0.42
CA ASP A 263 15.95 18.91 -0.52
C ASP A 263 17.21 18.06 -0.78
N ALA A 264 18.17 18.07 0.16
CA ALA A 264 19.51 17.48 0.09
C ALA A 264 20.51 18.13 -0.88
N ARG A 265 20.05 18.80 -1.95
CA ARG A 265 20.91 19.51 -2.92
C ARG A 265 21.03 20.99 -2.59
N ASN A 266 19.90 21.65 -2.40
CA ASN A 266 19.76 23.09 -2.17
C ASN A 266 19.79 23.39 -0.67
N ARG A 267 20.94 23.14 -0.04
CA ARG A 267 21.12 23.26 1.42
C ARG A 267 20.70 24.63 1.96
N GLY A 268 19.91 24.62 3.04
CA GLY A 268 19.39 25.82 3.70
C GLY A 268 18.18 26.48 3.00
N VAL A 269 17.74 25.96 1.85
CA VAL A 269 16.50 26.39 1.20
C VAL A 269 15.36 25.53 1.72
N ARG A 270 14.63 26.06 2.70
CA ARG A 270 13.52 25.34 3.33
C ARG A 270 12.37 25.07 2.36
N LEU A 271 11.73 23.92 2.54
CA LEU A 271 10.56 23.52 1.76
C LEU A 271 9.30 23.72 2.60
N ARG A 272 8.32 24.43 2.05
CA ARG A 272 7.07 24.77 2.74
C ARG A 272 6.11 23.59 2.78
N VAL A 273 5.47 23.37 3.93
CA VAL A 273 4.37 22.40 4.11
C VAL A 273 3.15 23.14 4.64
N GLU A 274 2.07 23.14 3.88
CA GLU A 274 0.77 23.66 4.31
C GLU A 274 -0.18 22.48 4.48
N THR A 275 -0.88 22.44 5.62
CA THR A 275 -1.88 21.41 5.90
C THR A 275 -3.14 22.08 6.45
N LYS A 276 -4.28 21.74 5.85
CA LYS A 276 -5.60 22.13 6.31
C LYS A 276 -6.49 20.90 6.38
N VAL A 277 -7.18 20.70 7.48
CA VAL A 277 -8.15 19.61 7.66
C VAL A 277 -9.55 20.21 7.58
N ILE A 278 -10.39 19.65 6.72
CA ILE A 278 -11.78 20.06 6.55
C ILE A 278 -12.65 18.90 7.04
N VAL A 279 -13.52 19.17 8.00
CA VAL A 279 -14.51 18.21 8.51
C VAL A 279 -15.89 18.62 8.02
N GLU A 280 -16.56 17.71 7.33
CA GLU A 280 -17.91 17.92 6.81
C GLU A 280 -18.76 16.67 7.05
N GLY A 281 -19.63 16.72 8.06
CA GLY A 281 -20.52 15.63 8.43
C GLY A 281 -19.76 14.42 8.97
N ASP A 282 -19.54 13.43 8.11
CA ASP A 282 -18.84 12.18 8.45
C ASP A 282 -17.61 11.92 7.57
N GLU A 283 -17.14 12.95 6.86
CA GLU A 283 -15.96 12.91 6.01
C GLU A 283 -14.88 13.89 6.49
N ILE A 284 -13.62 13.52 6.24
CA ILE A 284 -12.44 14.36 6.46
C ILE A 284 -11.72 14.58 5.13
N THR A 285 -11.35 15.82 4.84
CA THR A 285 -10.45 16.17 3.75
C THR A 285 -9.16 16.78 4.29
N ILE A 286 -8.00 16.19 3.94
CA ILE A 286 -6.67 16.77 4.20
C ILE A 286 -6.19 17.50 2.95
N ASP A 287 -6.16 18.82 3.00
CA ASP A 287 -5.76 19.70 1.91
C ASP A 287 -4.34 20.24 2.12
N LEU A 288 -3.45 19.90 1.19
CA LEU A 288 -2.05 20.32 1.17
C LEU A 288 -1.76 21.45 0.18
N THR A 289 -2.80 22.10 -0.34
CA THR A 289 -2.67 23.24 -1.26
C THR A 289 -1.85 24.36 -0.62
N GLY A 290 -0.83 24.83 -1.35
CA GLY A 290 0.13 25.84 -0.88
C GLY A 290 1.44 25.27 -0.35
N SER A 291 1.55 23.93 -0.27
CA SER A 291 2.84 23.25 -0.07
C SER A 291 3.81 23.49 -1.23
N ASN A 292 5.08 23.20 -0.99
CA ASN A 292 6.17 23.47 -1.93
C ASN A 292 5.93 22.84 -3.31
N ALA A 293 6.39 23.51 -4.38
CA ALA A 293 6.49 22.91 -5.70
C ALA A 293 7.43 21.70 -5.67
N GLU A 294 7.22 20.73 -6.57
CA GLU A 294 8.14 19.60 -6.73
C GLU A 294 9.61 20.05 -6.82
N VAL A 295 10.53 19.23 -6.32
CA VAL A 295 11.96 19.54 -6.26
C VAL A 295 12.76 18.69 -7.23
N PRO A 296 13.93 19.16 -7.74
CA PRO A 296 14.73 18.44 -8.73
C PRO A 296 15.64 17.36 -8.09
N THR A 297 15.14 16.71 -7.04
CA THR A 297 15.84 15.71 -6.23
C THR A 297 14.88 14.57 -5.85
N GLY A 298 15.35 13.55 -5.13
CA GLY A 298 14.54 12.42 -4.65
C GLY A 298 13.60 12.77 -3.50
N TYR A 299 13.50 14.04 -3.14
CA TYR A 299 12.75 14.53 -1.99
C TYR A 299 11.27 14.86 -2.33
N ASN A 300 10.68 14.15 -3.29
CA ASN A 300 9.25 14.19 -3.60
C ASN A 300 8.53 12.95 -3.06
N VAL A 301 7.21 13.05 -2.89
CA VAL A 301 6.36 12.02 -2.29
C VAL A 301 5.38 11.46 -3.33
N PRO A 302 5.36 10.14 -3.55
CA PRO A 302 4.32 9.49 -4.33
C PRO A 302 2.94 9.70 -3.71
N TYR A 303 2.00 10.15 -4.52
CA TYR A 303 0.68 10.52 -4.04
C TYR A 303 -0.05 9.32 -3.40
N GLU A 304 -0.19 8.21 -4.13
CA GLU A 304 -1.00 7.07 -3.70
C GLU A 304 -0.31 6.20 -2.65
N GLY A 305 0.89 5.70 -2.96
CA GLY A 305 1.59 4.76 -2.08
C GLY A 305 2.23 5.39 -0.85
N SER A 306 2.23 6.72 -0.70
CA SER A 306 2.87 7.38 0.44
C SER A 306 2.05 8.50 1.05
N LEU A 307 1.57 9.47 0.27
CA LEU A 307 0.80 10.56 0.85
C LEU A 307 -0.56 10.07 1.39
N LEU A 308 -1.31 9.32 0.59
CA LEU A 308 -2.62 8.79 1.02
C LEU A 308 -2.46 7.88 2.23
N VAL A 309 -1.46 7.00 2.21
CA VAL A 309 -1.09 6.13 3.35
C VAL A 309 -0.80 6.95 4.59
N GLY A 310 -0.03 8.03 4.43
CA GLY A 310 0.26 9.01 5.47
C GLY A 310 -0.99 9.56 6.15
N ALA A 311 -1.91 10.05 5.34
CA ALA A 311 -3.19 10.56 5.78
C ALA A 311 -4.05 9.49 6.47
N TYR A 312 -4.11 8.27 5.92
CA TYR A 312 -4.92 7.19 6.47
C TYR A 312 -4.43 6.75 7.84
N TYR A 313 -3.12 6.56 8.01
CA TYR A 313 -2.59 6.18 9.32
C TYR A 313 -2.81 7.31 10.34
N ALA A 314 -2.62 8.58 9.96
CA ALA A 314 -2.82 9.71 10.86
C ALA A 314 -4.26 9.76 11.40
N ILE A 315 -5.25 9.71 10.49
CA ILE A 315 -6.66 9.76 10.88
C ILE A 315 -7.06 8.54 11.71
N ARG A 316 -6.61 7.33 11.32
CA ARG A 316 -6.88 6.11 12.08
C ARG A 316 -6.27 6.19 13.47
N THR A 317 -5.00 6.60 13.60
CA THR A 317 -4.33 6.73 14.90
C THR A 317 -5.01 7.78 15.79
N ILE A 318 -5.52 8.88 15.24
CA ILE A 318 -6.16 9.92 16.07
C ILE A 318 -7.57 9.51 16.51
N LEU A 319 -8.35 8.89 15.62
CA LEU A 319 -9.78 8.65 15.86
C LEU A 319 -10.10 7.22 16.33
N LEU A 320 -9.25 6.25 16.00
CA LEU A 320 -9.45 4.82 16.25
C LEU A 320 -8.20 4.18 16.89
N ASP A 321 -7.52 4.93 17.77
CA ASP A 321 -6.37 4.42 18.53
C ASP A 321 -6.74 3.17 19.33
N GLU A 322 -6.05 2.05 19.08
CA GLU A 322 -6.41 0.75 19.66
C GLU A 322 -6.21 0.66 21.19
N VAL A 323 -5.46 1.58 21.79
CA VAL A 323 -5.24 1.62 23.25
C VAL A 323 -6.39 2.34 23.95
N THR A 324 -6.92 3.39 23.34
CA THR A 324 -7.93 4.27 23.95
C THR A 324 -9.34 4.00 23.42
N PHE A 325 -9.48 3.43 22.23
CA PHE A 325 -10.75 3.09 21.61
C PHE A 325 -11.20 1.68 22.04
N PRO A 326 -12.39 1.53 22.66
CA PRO A 326 -12.79 0.28 23.33
C PRO A 326 -13.17 -0.85 22.38
N GLU A 327 -13.54 -0.52 21.14
CA GLU A 327 -14.02 -1.48 20.16
C GLU A 327 -12.94 -1.78 19.13
N HIS A 328 -12.74 -3.06 18.81
CA HIS A 328 -11.78 -3.43 17.78
C HIS A 328 -12.29 -3.01 16.39
N VAL A 329 -11.49 -2.23 15.67
CA VAL A 329 -11.73 -1.84 14.27
C VAL A 329 -10.63 -2.44 13.39
N PRO A 330 -10.94 -3.46 12.57
CA PRO A 330 -9.92 -4.07 11.73
C PRO A 330 -9.46 -3.10 10.64
N GLN A 331 -8.17 -3.23 10.33
CA GLN A 331 -7.51 -2.54 9.24
C GLN A 331 -7.91 -3.19 7.91
N ASN A 332 -8.66 -2.44 7.10
CA ASN A 332 -9.16 -2.83 5.78
C ASN A 332 -9.58 -1.58 4.98
N ASP A 333 -9.98 -1.78 3.72
CA ASP A 333 -10.29 -0.71 2.77
C ASP A 333 -11.42 0.24 3.23
N GLY A 334 -12.26 -0.21 4.18
CA GLY A 334 -13.35 0.59 4.74
C GLY A 334 -12.88 1.85 5.46
N VAL A 335 -11.75 1.78 6.17
CA VAL A 335 -11.22 2.94 6.93
C VAL A 335 -10.67 4.05 6.04
N PHE A 336 -10.47 3.79 4.74
CA PHE A 336 -9.94 4.81 3.81
C PHE A 336 -11.06 5.63 3.16
N ARG A 337 -12.27 5.10 3.06
CA ARG A 337 -13.41 5.69 2.33
C ARG A 337 -13.82 7.09 2.81
N PRO A 338 -13.87 7.40 4.12
CA PRO A 338 -14.27 8.73 4.58
C PRO A 338 -13.12 9.76 4.58
N VAL A 339 -11.91 9.38 4.13
CA VAL A 339 -10.73 10.25 4.15
C VAL A 339 -10.33 10.64 2.72
N LYS A 340 -10.44 11.93 2.41
CA LYS A 340 -10.00 12.54 1.17
C LYS A 340 -8.69 13.28 1.38
N VAL A 341 -7.86 13.31 0.35
CA VAL A 341 -6.61 14.09 0.36
C VAL A 341 -6.57 14.93 -0.90
N ILE A 342 -6.08 16.16 -0.78
CA ILE A 342 -5.86 17.09 -1.89
C ILE A 342 -4.39 17.46 -1.90
N ALA A 343 -3.69 17.08 -2.95
CA ALA A 343 -2.35 17.58 -3.27
C ALA A 343 -2.29 17.98 -4.75
N PRO A 344 -2.19 19.29 -5.06
CA PRO A 344 -2.12 19.75 -6.44
C PRO A 344 -0.96 19.11 -7.21
N LYS A 345 -1.18 18.76 -8.49
CA LYS A 345 -0.14 18.22 -9.37
C LYS A 345 1.01 19.23 -9.53
N GLY A 346 2.25 18.74 -9.51
CA GLY A 346 3.46 19.57 -9.58
C GLY A 346 3.94 20.08 -8.22
N THR A 347 3.40 19.55 -7.12
CA THR A 347 3.87 19.81 -5.76
C THR A 347 4.75 18.68 -5.25
N ILE A 348 5.47 18.90 -4.15
CA ILE A 348 6.28 17.85 -3.49
C ILE A 348 5.46 16.63 -3.08
N TYR A 349 4.13 16.76 -2.94
CA TYR A 349 3.22 15.69 -2.52
C TYR A 349 2.45 15.04 -3.68
N ASN A 350 2.57 15.59 -4.89
CA ASN A 350 2.03 15.02 -6.12
C ASN A 350 2.92 15.45 -7.30
N PRO A 351 4.14 14.90 -7.38
CA PRO A 351 5.13 15.34 -8.35
C PRO A 351 4.77 14.90 -9.76
N THR A 352 5.37 15.55 -10.76
CA THR A 352 5.22 15.23 -12.17
C THR A 352 6.22 14.16 -12.57
N PHE A 353 5.78 13.16 -13.33
CA PHE A 353 6.70 12.18 -13.88
C PHE A 353 7.70 12.88 -14.83
N PRO A 354 9.03 12.59 -14.76
CA PRO A 354 9.67 11.49 -14.03
C PRO A 354 10.46 11.93 -12.77
N ARG A 355 9.99 12.87 -11.95
CA ARG A 355 10.72 13.24 -10.71
C ARG A 355 11.03 12.03 -9.82
N ALA A 356 12.17 12.08 -9.16
CA ALA A 356 12.57 11.08 -8.17
C ALA A 356 11.72 11.20 -6.90
N CYS A 357 11.45 10.06 -6.26
CA CYS A 357 10.56 9.88 -5.11
C CYS A 357 11.19 9.05 -3.98
N PHE A 358 12.49 8.75 -4.05
CA PHE A 358 13.17 7.83 -3.14
C PHE A 358 13.07 8.23 -1.66
N SER A 359 13.28 9.52 -1.36
CA SER A 359 13.49 10.03 0.00
C SER A 359 12.24 10.73 0.54
N ARG A 360 11.13 9.99 0.61
CA ARG A 360 9.78 10.51 0.94
C ARG A 360 9.44 10.58 2.45
N PHE A 361 10.25 9.97 3.30
CA PHE A 361 9.90 9.71 4.70
C PHE A 361 9.60 10.99 5.50
N CYS A 362 10.53 11.96 5.48
CA CYS A 362 10.42 13.18 6.29
C CYS A 362 9.20 14.03 5.92
N GLN A 363 8.86 14.08 4.65
CA GLN A 363 7.78 14.88 4.09
C GLN A 363 6.43 14.30 4.49
N VAL A 364 6.28 12.97 4.45
CA VAL A 364 5.06 12.29 4.91
C VAL A 364 4.89 12.49 6.42
N GLN A 365 5.94 12.26 7.21
CA GLN A 365 5.88 12.49 8.66
C GLN A 365 5.53 13.94 8.99
N ARG A 366 6.03 14.91 8.21
CA ARG A 366 5.72 16.32 8.42
C ARG A 366 4.28 16.71 8.08
N VAL A 367 3.58 15.94 7.24
CA VAL A 367 2.14 16.14 7.02
C VAL A 367 1.34 15.67 8.22
N VAL A 368 1.82 14.63 8.90
CA VAL A 368 1.13 14.00 10.04
C VAL A 368 1.37 14.75 11.36
N ASP A 369 2.58 15.28 11.57
CA ASP A 369 2.89 16.22 12.66
C ASP A 369 2.27 17.60 12.43
#